data_AF-A0A1S4C0L1-F1
#
_entry.id   AF-A0A1S4C0L1-F1
#
_cell.length_a   1.000
_cell.length_b   1.000
_cell.length_c   1.000
_cell.angle_alpha   90.00
_cell.angle_beta   90.00
_cell.angle_gamma   90.00
#
_symmetry.space_group_name_H-M   'P 1'
#
loop_
_entity.id
_entity.type
_entity.pdbx_description
1 polymer ?
#
loop_
_entity_poly.entity_id
_entity_poly.type
_entity_poly.pdbx_seq_one_letter_code
_entity_poly.pdbx_strand_id
1 'polypeptide(L)'
;MTSNIAKSLNAVTKYARELLIVEILEYMRTLLERWMKETLLKAKGTFTYLGYKFNKELDDNRTLSHKLRVRASTDYIHTVIDGVRRYIVCLEKKKCSCGQFQLDELPCPHVLAALRQRDESF
;
A
#
# COMPACT_ATOMS: atom_id res chain seq x y z
N MET A 1 17.25 -8.01 -47.96
CA MET A 1 16.46 -9.02 -47.23
C MET A 1 15.60 -8.32 -46.19
N THR A 2 14.36 -7.96 -46.53
CA THR A 2 13.38 -7.50 -45.53
C THR A 2 12.98 -8.71 -44.68
N SER A 3 13.42 -8.72 -43.42
CA SER A 3 13.08 -9.75 -42.44
C SER A 3 11.57 -9.95 -42.40
N ASN A 4 11.12 -11.20 -42.56
CA ASN A 4 9.75 -11.69 -42.44
C ASN A 4 8.99 -11.03 -41.26
N ILE A 5 9.71 -10.76 -40.18
CA ILE A 5 9.22 -10.12 -38.95
C ILE A 5 8.66 -8.72 -39.22
N ALA A 6 9.33 -7.89 -40.02
CA ALA A 6 8.87 -6.52 -40.30
C ALA A 6 7.61 -6.48 -41.18
N LYS A 7 7.46 -7.46 -42.09
CA LYS A 7 6.23 -7.62 -42.89
C LYS A 7 5.06 -8.13 -42.04
N SER A 8 5.31 -9.11 -41.17
CA SER A 8 4.30 -9.65 -40.27
C SER A 8 3.78 -8.58 -39.29
N LEU A 9 4.69 -7.80 -38.68
CA LEU A 9 4.30 -6.67 -37.82
C LEU A 9 3.51 -5.59 -38.57
N ASN A 10 3.89 -5.25 -39.80
CA ASN A 10 3.17 -4.24 -40.58
C ASN A 10 1.77 -4.70 -41.03
N ALA A 11 1.56 -6.00 -41.24
CA ALA A 11 0.24 -6.54 -41.59
C ALA A 11 -0.72 -6.51 -40.39
N VAL A 12 -0.23 -6.82 -39.19
CA VAL A 12 -1.01 -6.84 -37.94
C VAL A 12 -1.35 -5.43 -37.47
N THR A 13 -0.46 -4.46 -37.68
CA THR A 13 -0.64 -3.08 -37.19
C THR A 13 -1.37 -2.15 -38.16
N LYS A 14 -1.73 -2.64 -39.36
CA LYS A 14 -2.36 -1.83 -40.42
C LYS A 14 -3.69 -1.20 -40.00
N TYR A 15 -4.58 -1.98 -39.37
CA TYR A 15 -5.91 -1.52 -38.94
C TYR A 15 -5.88 -0.76 -37.63
N ALA A 16 -4.85 -0.98 -36.83
CA ALA A 16 -4.72 -0.38 -35.53
C ALA A 16 -4.37 1.12 -35.69
N ARG A 17 -3.68 1.53 -36.77
CA ARG A 17 -3.28 2.94 -37.02
C ARG A 17 -4.40 3.99 -36.99
N GLU A 18 -5.66 3.58 -37.08
CA GLU A 18 -6.81 4.49 -36.99
C GLU A 18 -7.51 4.51 -35.61
N LEU A 19 -7.16 3.62 -34.66
CA LEU A 19 -7.81 3.49 -33.33
C LEU A 19 -6.85 3.23 -32.14
N LEU A 20 -5.53 3.14 -32.39
CA LEU A 20 -4.52 2.47 -31.55
C LEU A 20 -4.29 2.98 -30.13
N ILE A 21 -4.44 4.28 -29.87
CA ILE A 21 -3.99 4.83 -28.58
C ILE A 21 -4.89 4.34 -27.45
N VAL A 22 -6.21 4.34 -27.68
CA VAL A 22 -7.19 3.95 -26.65
C VAL A 22 -7.12 2.45 -26.37
N GLU A 23 -7.04 1.62 -27.41
CA GLU A 23 -6.97 0.15 -27.25
C GLU A 23 -5.68 -0.29 -26.55
N ILE A 24 -4.55 0.35 -26.84
CA ILE A 24 -3.28 0.10 -26.16
C ILE A 24 -3.38 0.51 -24.68
N LEU A 25 -3.97 1.66 -24.38
CA LEU A 25 -4.13 2.12 -23.00
C LEU A 25 -5.06 1.20 -22.20
N GLU A 26 -6.15 0.74 -22.81
CA GLU A 26 -7.08 -0.23 -22.19
C GLU A 26 -6.38 -1.57 -21.93
N TYR A 27 -5.56 -2.03 -22.88
CA TYR A 27 -4.74 -3.24 -22.70
C TYR A 27 -3.73 -3.09 -21.57
N MET A 28 -3.01 -1.95 -21.49
CA MET A 28 -2.08 -1.69 -20.39
C MET A 28 -2.80 -1.61 -19.03
N ARG A 29 -3.96 -0.95 -18.98
CA ARG A 29 -4.79 -0.83 -17.77
C ARG A 29 -5.21 -2.21 -17.26
N THR A 30 -5.77 -3.06 -18.13
CA THR A 30 -6.21 -4.41 -17.74
C THR A 30 -5.06 -5.28 -17.23
N LEU A 31 -3.86 -5.12 -17.81
CA LEU A 31 -2.67 -5.84 -17.37
C LEU A 31 -2.21 -5.40 -15.98
N LEU A 32 -2.20 -4.09 -15.72
CA LEU A 32 -1.89 -3.52 -14.40
C LEU A 32 -2.92 -3.92 -13.34
N GLU A 33 -4.21 -3.86 -13.67
CA GLU A 33 -5.28 -4.28 -12.75
C GLU A 33 -5.16 -5.75 -12.37
N ARG A 34 -4.86 -6.64 -13.33
CA ARG A 34 -4.63 -8.06 -13.06
C ARG A 34 -3.40 -8.26 -12.18
N TRP A 35 -2.28 -7.62 -12.51
CA TRP A 35 -1.05 -7.75 -11.74
C TRP A 35 -1.22 -7.24 -10.30
N MET A 36 -1.90 -6.11 -10.10
CA MET A 36 -2.26 -5.61 -8.78
C MET A 36 -3.15 -6.58 -8.01
N LYS A 37 -4.19 -7.15 -8.65
CA LYS A 37 -5.07 -8.15 -8.01
C LYS A 37 -4.29 -9.39 -7.57
N GLU A 38 -3.43 -9.93 -8.42
CA GLU A 38 -2.59 -11.08 -8.09
C GLU A 38 -1.59 -10.76 -6.98
N THR A 39 -0.99 -9.58 -7.00
CA THR A 39 -0.05 -9.12 -5.97
C THR A 39 -0.76 -8.93 -4.63
N LEU A 40 -1.96 -8.35 -4.63
CA LEU A 40 -2.81 -8.22 -3.45
C LEU A 40 -3.24 -9.59 -2.91
N LEU A 41 -3.63 -10.52 -3.78
CA LEU A 41 -3.99 -11.89 -3.38
C LEU A 41 -2.80 -12.63 -2.79
N LYS A 42 -1.62 -12.51 -3.40
CA LYS A 42 -0.38 -13.07 -2.86
C LYS A 42 -0.04 -12.44 -1.51
N ALA A 43 -0.10 -11.12 -1.37
CA ALA A 43 0.13 -10.44 -0.08
C ALA A 43 -0.85 -10.90 1.01
N LYS A 44 -2.13 -11.09 0.66
CA LYS A 44 -3.13 -11.67 1.57
C LYS A 44 -2.84 -13.14 1.90
N GLY A 45 -2.27 -13.91 0.97
CA GLY A 45 -1.92 -15.32 1.14
C GLY A 45 -0.57 -15.57 1.83
N THR A 46 0.39 -14.63 1.73
CA THR A 46 1.70 -14.64 2.39
C THR A 46 1.60 -14.12 3.84
N PHE A 47 0.44 -14.31 4.47
CA PHE A 47 0.30 -14.02 5.89
C PHE A 47 1.08 -15.05 6.69
N THR A 48 2.22 -14.65 7.25
CA THR A 48 2.94 -15.47 8.23
C THR A 48 2.11 -15.42 9.52
N TYR A 49 1.38 -16.50 9.81
CA TYR A 49 0.57 -16.59 11.03
C TYR A 49 1.49 -16.47 12.25
N LEU A 50 1.55 -15.28 12.86
CA LEU A 50 2.29 -15.01 14.11
C LEU A 50 1.66 -15.71 15.32
N GLY A 51 0.42 -16.21 15.18
CA GLY A 51 -0.43 -16.75 16.24
C GLY A 51 -1.77 -16.02 16.30
N TYR A 52 -2.87 -16.74 16.58
CA TYR A 52 -4.23 -16.18 16.62
C TYR A 52 -4.31 -14.92 17.49
N LYS A 53 -3.66 -14.94 18.65
CA LYS A 53 -3.63 -13.82 19.61
C LYS A 53 -3.06 -12.54 19.00
N PHE A 54 -1.85 -12.61 18.42
CA PHE A 54 -1.18 -11.45 17.85
C PHE A 54 -1.89 -10.93 16.59
N ASN A 55 -2.46 -11.84 15.80
CA ASN A 55 -3.21 -11.45 14.61
C ASN A 55 -4.50 -10.71 14.96
N LYS A 56 -5.21 -11.20 15.98
CA LYS A 56 -6.40 -10.52 16.51
C LYS A 56 -6.05 -9.15 17.06
N GLU A 57 -4.97 -9.05 17.84
CA GLU A 57 -4.49 -7.79 18.40
C GLU A 57 -4.09 -6.78 17.31
N LEU A 58 -3.42 -7.23 16.25
CA LEU A 58 -3.10 -6.38 15.10
C LEU A 58 -4.36 -5.87 14.39
N ASP A 59 -5.38 -6.71 14.24
CA ASP A 59 -6.66 -6.36 13.59
C ASP A 59 -7.48 -5.38 14.45
N ASP A 60 -7.51 -5.60 15.76
CA ASP A 60 -8.10 -4.67 16.74
C ASP A 60 -7.36 -3.32 16.69
N ASN A 61 -6.02 -3.32 16.69
CA ASN A 61 -5.20 -2.12 16.59
C ASN A 61 -5.43 -1.38 15.27
N ARG A 62 -5.59 -2.11 14.17
CA ARG A 62 -5.93 -1.55 12.86
C ARG A 62 -7.28 -0.85 12.92
N THR A 63 -8.30 -1.50 13.47
CA THR A 63 -9.65 -0.94 13.64
C THR A 63 -9.64 0.33 14.49
N LEU A 64 -8.88 0.34 15.60
CA LEU A 64 -8.72 1.51 16.45
C LEU A 64 -8.02 2.66 15.71
N SER A 65 -6.99 2.36 14.91
CA SER A 65 -6.21 3.36 14.18
C SER A 65 -7.05 4.22 13.22
N HIS A 66 -8.16 3.69 12.70
CA HIS A 66 -9.05 4.42 11.79
C HIS A 66 -9.80 5.57 12.46
N LYS A 67 -9.96 5.52 13.78
CA LYS A 67 -10.63 6.57 14.56
C LYS A 67 -9.68 7.71 14.97
N LEU A 68 -8.38 7.51 14.78
CA LEU A 68 -7.34 8.43 15.23
C LEU A 68 -7.05 9.49 14.18
N ARG A 69 -6.91 10.74 14.63
CA ARG A 69 -6.52 11.86 13.78
C ARG A 69 -5.02 12.05 13.83
N VAL A 70 -4.38 12.17 12.67
CA VAL A 70 -2.92 12.32 12.59
C VAL A 70 -2.55 13.68 12.00
N ARG A 71 -1.51 14.28 12.56
CA ARG A 71 -0.85 15.47 12.02
C ARG A 71 0.62 15.13 11.76
N ALA A 72 1.00 15.09 10.48
CA ALA A 72 2.40 14.97 10.10
C ALA A 72 3.14 16.26 10.49
N SER A 73 4.29 16.10 11.15
CA SER A 73 5.23 17.20 11.41
C SER A 73 6.39 17.16 10.42
N THR A 74 6.84 15.95 10.09
CA THR A 74 7.78 15.63 9.01
C THR A 74 7.38 14.29 8.38
N ASP A 75 8.09 13.83 7.35
CA ASP A 75 7.85 12.53 6.69
C ASP A 75 7.95 11.32 7.64
N TYR A 76 8.61 11.50 8.80
CA TYR A 76 8.86 10.43 9.76
C TYR A 76 8.25 10.70 11.14
N ILE A 77 7.95 11.95 11.48
CA ILE A 77 7.42 12.35 12.79
C ILE A 77 5.96 12.74 12.66
N HIS A 78 5.11 12.02 13.39
CA HIS A 78 3.67 12.17 13.35
C HIS A 78 3.12 12.39 14.76
N THR A 79 2.26 13.38 14.91
CA THR A 79 1.47 13.57 16.14
C THR A 79 0.10 12.94 15.94
N VAL A 80 -0.21 11.92 16.74
CA VAL A 80 -1.48 11.20 16.72
C VAL A 80 -2.35 11.68 17.87
N ILE A 81 -3.58 12.08 17.57
CA ILE A 81 -4.57 12.55 18.54
C ILE A 81 -5.54 11.41 18.82
N ASP A 82 -5.58 11.00 20.10
CA ASP A 82 -6.40 9.91 20.62
C ASP A 82 -7.24 10.45 21.79
N GLY A 83 -8.48 10.82 21.48
CA GLY A 83 -9.31 11.62 22.38
C GLY A 83 -8.64 12.95 22.74
N VAL A 84 -8.36 13.15 24.03
CA VAL A 84 -7.69 14.35 24.56
C VAL A 84 -6.17 14.22 24.60
N ARG A 85 -5.63 13.01 24.40
CA ARG A 85 -4.20 12.73 24.51
C ARG A 85 -3.54 12.86 23.14
N ARG A 86 -2.26 13.20 23.16
CA ARG A 86 -1.41 13.28 21.98
C ARG A 86 -0.23 12.34 22.14
N TYR A 87 0.03 11.58 21.09
CA TYR A 87 1.13 10.64 21.02
C TYR A 87 2.06 11.02 19.87
N ILE A 88 3.36 10.89 20.10
CA ILE A 88 4.39 11.15 19.09
C ILE A 88 4.84 9.81 18.54
N VAL A 89 4.74 9.65 17.23
CA VAL A 89 5.24 8.49 16.49
C VAL A 89 6.42 8.93 15.64
N CYS A 90 7.56 8.25 15.80
CA CYS A 90 8.73 8.39 14.95
C CYS A 90 8.93 7.08 14.18
N LEU A 91 8.59 7.09 12.89
CA LEU A 91 8.67 5.90 12.04
C LEU A 91 10.12 5.47 11.77
N GLU A 92 11.03 6.42 11.57
CA GLU A 92 12.46 6.16 11.35
C GLU A 92 13.08 5.41 12.53
N LYS A 93 12.84 5.88 13.76
CA LYS A 93 13.36 5.26 14.98
C LYS A 93 12.51 4.10 15.49
N LYS A 94 11.42 3.77 14.81
CA LYS A 94 10.41 2.80 15.24
C LYS A 94 9.96 3.01 16.70
N LYS A 95 9.56 4.23 17.06
CA LYS A 95 9.12 4.59 18.41
C LYS A 95 7.74 5.20 18.44
N CYS A 96 6.97 4.85 19.46
CA CYS A 96 5.75 5.54 19.83
C CYS A 96 5.80 5.99 21.29
N SER A 97 5.35 7.21 21.60
CA SER A 97 5.31 7.69 22.98
C SER A 97 4.29 6.96 23.86
N CYS A 98 3.43 6.08 23.32
CA CYS A 98 2.60 5.19 24.13
C CYS A 98 3.37 4.01 24.73
N GLY A 99 4.60 3.74 24.25
CA GLY A 99 5.47 2.66 24.74
C GLY A 99 5.15 1.27 24.17
N GLN A 100 3.89 1.00 23.81
CA GLN A 100 3.43 -0.33 23.39
C GLN A 100 4.21 -0.88 22.18
N PHE A 101 4.50 -0.02 21.20
CA PHE A 101 5.22 -0.44 19.99
C PHE A 101 6.64 -0.94 20.31
N GLN A 102 7.29 -0.37 21.32
CA GLN A 102 8.63 -0.77 21.73
C GLN A 102 8.62 -2.02 22.61
N LEU A 103 7.53 -2.28 23.32
CA LEU A 103 7.39 -3.43 24.22
C LEU A 103 6.99 -4.69 23.46
N ASP A 104 5.97 -4.59 22.61
CA ASP A 104 5.43 -5.74 21.90
C ASP A 104 6.15 -6.02 20.58
N GLU A 105 6.96 -5.06 20.12
CA GLU A 105 7.52 -5.01 18.77
C GLU A 105 6.45 -5.10 17.66
N LEU A 106 5.18 -4.90 18.03
CA LEU A 106 4.01 -4.89 17.16
C LEU A 106 3.45 -3.48 17.00
N PRO A 107 3.04 -3.07 15.78
CA PRO A 107 2.45 -1.76 15.56
C PRO A 107 1.23 -1.52 16.45
N CYS A 108 1.32 -0.52 17.33
CA CYS A 108 0.18 -0.04 18.10
C CYS A 108 -0.77 0.79 17.20
N PRO A 109 -1.99 1.12 17.68
CA PRO A 109 -2.95 1.90 16.89
C PRO A 109 -2.39 3.24 16.39
N HIS A 110 -1.54 3.91 17.19
CA HIS A 110 -0.93 5.19 16.84
C HIS A 110 0.05 5.03 15.67
N VAL A 111 0.88 3.99 15.69
CA VAL A 111 1.84 3.71 14.62
C VAL A 111 1.13 3.37 13.33
N LEU A 112 0.08 2.54 13.39
CA LEU A 112 -0.74 2.19 12.23
C LEU A 112 -1.44 3.42 11.64
N ALA A 113 -1.92 4.34 12.48
CA ALA A 113 -2.52 5.59 12.01
C ALA A 113 -1.50 6.47 11.28
N ALA A 114 -0.27 6.59 11.80
CA ALA A 114 0.81 7.33 11.18
C ALA A 114 1.24 6.71 9.83
N LEU A 115 1.37 5.38 9.76
CA LEU A 115 1.69 4.67 8.52
C LEU A 115 0.63 4.90 7.44
N ARG A 116 -0.66 4.81 7.81
CA ARG A 116 -1.76 5.07 6.88
C ARG A 116 -1.70 6.49 6.29
N GLN A 117 -1.46 7.50 7.14
CA GLN A 117 -1.35 8.87 6.64
C GLN A 117 -0.21 9.01 5.62
N ARG A 118 0.93 8.36 5.86
CA ARG A 118 2.06 8.37 4.95
C ARG A 118 1.72 7.73 3.61
N ASP A 119 0.98 6.62 3.61
CA ASP A 119 0.57 5.92 2.40
C ASP A 119 -0.49 6.70 1.59
N GLU A 120 -1.33 7.52 2.24
CA GLU A 120 -2.31 8.40 1.60
C GLU A 120 -1.71 9.70 1.02
N SER A 121 -0.48 10.05 1.40
CA SER A 121 0.21 11.26 0.93
C SER A 121 1.04 11.09 -0.35
N PHE A 122 1.00 9.91 -0.98
CA PHE A 122 1.59 9.60 -2.29
C PHE A 122 0.50 9.20 -3.29
#